data_AF-F4KPK3-F1
#
_entry.id   AF-F4KPK3-F1
#
_cell.length_a   1.000
_cell.length_b   1.000
_cell.length_c   1.000
_cell.angle_alpha   90.00
_cell.angle_beta   90.00
_cell.angle_gamma   90.00
#
_symmetry.space_group_name_H-M   'P 1'
#
loop_
_entity.id
_entity.type
_entity.pdbx_description
1 polymer ?
#
loop_
_entity_poly.entity_id
_entity_poly.type
_entity_poly.pdbx_seq_one_letter_code
_entity_poly.pdbx_strand_id
1 'polypeptide(L)'
;MSQSNKSDNPWKAIVGVAVIVVFLVGLFMLARFVFTLMYYLSPLMLIAALIIDHRVVTDYFKWIRDIFRRDNIAGVIIGILSVIGFPVLSAYFLARALLKKQVKKVKSEYERRRDGDLVEYEELQTDFPPRQTRKEEKSINDDDLVR
;
A
#
# COMPACT_ATOMS: atom_id res chain seq x y z
N MET A 1 52.33 12.95 -37.57
CA MET A 1 51.41 12.05 -36.84
C MET A 1 50.60 11.27 -37.87
N SER A 2 50.88 9.96 -38.03
CA SER A 2 50.18 9.11 -39.00
C SER A 2 48.89 8.60 -38.37
N GLN A 3 47.73 9.01 -38.91
CA GLN A 3 46.46 8.37 -38.61
C GLN A 3 46.43 7.03 -39.35
N SER A 4 46.55 5.93 -38.60
CA SER A 4 46.30 4.60 -39.15
C SER A 4 44.81 4.45 -39.43
N ASN A 5 44.41 4.58 -40.70
CA ASN A 5 43.09 4.16 -41.14
C ASN A 5 43.02 2.64 -41.02
N LYS A 6 42.48 2.16 -39.90
CA LYS A 6 42.12 0.76 -39.71
C LYS A 6 40.90 0.51 -40.57
N SER A 7 41.06 -0.22 -41.68
CA SER A 7 39.92 -0.70 -42.45
C SER A 7 39.12 -1.65 -41.56
N ASP A 8 37.97 -1.19 -41.09
CA ASP A 8 37.07 -2.02 -40.30
C ASP A 8 36.50 -3.12 -41.20
N ASN A 9 36.96 -4.34 -40.95
CA ASN A 9 36.49 -5.50 -41.69
C ASN A 9 35.00 -5.72 -41.37
N PRO A 10 34.07 -5.67 -42.34
CA PRO A 10 32.63 -5.79 -42.11
C PRO A 10 32.24 -7.06 -41.36
N TRP A 11 33.05 -8.11 -41.46
CA TRP A 11 32.91 -9.35 -40.69
C TRP A 11 32.98 -9.16 -39.17
N LYS A 12 33.77 -8.20 -38.66
CA LYS A 12 33.83 -7.91 -37.23
C LYS A 12 32.54 -7.28 -36.72
N ALA A 13 31.89 -6.45 -37.53
CA ALA A 13 30.60 -5.87 -37.21
C ALA A 13 29.51 -6.95 -37.14
N ILE A 14 29.49 -7.87 -38.11
CA ILE A 14 28.54 -9.00 -38.14
C ILE A 14 28.71 -9.89 -36.90
N VAL A 15 29.94 -10.24 -36.54
CA VAL A 15 30.23 -11.03 -35.33
C VAL A 15 29.81 -10.28 -34.07
N GLY A 16 30.08 -8.97 -33.97
CA GLY A 16 29.66 -8.15 -32.84
C GLY A 16 28.13 -8.12 -32.66
N VAL A 17 27.39 -7.93 -33.75
CA VAL A 17 25.92 -7.99 -33.73
C VAL A 17 25.44 -9.38 -33.33
N ALA A 18 26.04 -10.46 -33.85
CA ALA A 18 25.67 -11.82 -33.49
C ALA A 18 25.84 -12.10 -31.99
N VAL A 19 26.93 -11.62 -31.37
CA VAL A 19 27.16 -11.76 -29.92
C VAL A 19 26.08 -11.04 -29.12
N ILE A 20 25.71 -9.80 -29.50
CA ILE A 20 24.64 -9.05 -28.84
C ILE A 20 23.30 -9.78 -28.96
N VAL A 21 22.99 -10.32 -30.15
CA VAL A 21 21.75 -11.07 -30.38
C VAL A 21 21.71 -12.31 -29.48
N VAL A 22 22.79 -13.09 -29.42
CA VAL A 22 22.86 -14.27 -28.54
C VAL A 22 22.72 -13.88 -27.07
N PHE A 23 23.35 -12.79 -26.64
CA PHE A 23 23.21 -12.27 -25.28
C PHE A 23 21.75 -11.86 -24.96
N LEU A 24 21.10 -11.13 -25.87
CA LEU A 24 19.68 -10.74 -25.72
C LEU A 24 18.75 -11.94 -25.69
N VAL A 25 19.01 -12.96 -26.52
CA VAL A 25 18.25 -14.22 -26.50
C VAL A 25 18.43 -14.93 -25.15
N GLY A 26 19.65 -14.98 -24.63
CA GLY A 26 19.91 -15.52 -23.29
C GLY A 26 19.15 -14.78 -22.20
N LEU A 27 19.18 -13.44 -22.21
CA LEU A 27 18.44 -12.61 -21.26
C LEU A 27 16.92 -12.80 -21.39
N PHE A 28 16.41 -12.91 -22.63
CA PHE A 28 15.01 -13.18 -22.90
C PHE A 28 14.58 -14.55 -22.38
N MET A 29 15.40 -15.60 -22.54
CA MET A 29 15.13 -16.92 -21.98
C MET A 29 15.08 -16.89 -20.46
N LEU A 30 16.01 -16.18 -19.81
CA LEU A 30 16.02 -16.02 -18.35
C LEU A 30 14.77 -15.27 -17.88
N ALA A 31 14.43 -14.14 -18.52
CA ALA A 31 13.23 -13.39 -18.22
C ALA A 31 11.99 -14.28 -18.38
N ARG A 32 11.85 -15.00 -19.50
CA ARG A 32 10.74 -15.94 -19.73
C ARG A 32 10.65 -16.98 -18.63
N PHE A 33 11.76 -17.56 -18.20
CA PHE A 33 11.79 -18.52 -17.11
C PHE A 33 11.28 -17.92 -15.80
N VAL A 34 11.80 -16.75 -15.41
CA VAL A 34 11.37 -16.02 -14.21
C VAL A 34 9.87 -15.69 -14.28
N PHE A 35 9.40 -15.10 -15.39
CA PHE A 35 8.00 -14.76 -15.58
C PHE A 35 7.08 -15.98 -15.57
N THR A 36 7.51 -17.10 -16.14
CA THR A 36 6.75 -18.36 -16.11
C THR A 36 6.59 -18.85 -14.68
N LEU A 37 7.68 -18.89 -13.91
CA LEU A 37 7.64 -19.28 -12.51
C LEU A 37 6.76 -18.33 -11.68
N MET A 38 6.92 -17.03 -11.91
CA MET A 38 6.12 -16.00 -11.23
C MET A 38 4.64 -16.10 -11.58
N TYR A 39 4.29 -16.47 -12.81
CA TYR A 39 2.90 -16.68 -13.23
C TYR A 39 2.25 -17.86 -12.48
N TYR A 40 2.96 -18.98 -12.33
CA TYR A 40 2.47 -20.11 -11.54
C TYR A 40 2.37 -19.79 -10.04
N LEU A 41 3.31 -19.01 -9.50
CA LEU A 41 3.27 -18.56 -8.10
C LEU A 41 2.23 -17.45 -7.88
N SER A 42 1.83 -16.74 -8.92
CA SER A 42 0.94 -15.58 -8.85
C SER A 42 -0.40 -15.85 -8.15
N PRO A 43 -1.18 -16.90 -8.51
CA PRO A 43 -2.42 -17.19 -7.79
C PRO A 43 -2.18 -17.45 -6.31
N LEU A 44 -1.10 -18.16 -5.96
CA LEU A 44 -0.72 -18.42 -4.58
C LEU A 44 -0.37 -17.12 -3.83
N MET A 45 0.41 -16.23 -4.46
CA MET A 45 0.76 -14.91 -3.89
C MET A 45 -0.46 -14.02 -3.69
N LEU A 46 -1.40 -14.03 -4.64
CA LEU A 46 -2.65 -13.27 -4.54
C LEU A 46 -3.52 -13.77 -3.38
N ILE A 47 -3.70 -15.08 -3.25
CA ILE A 47 -4.44 -15.69 -2.14
C ILE A 47 -3.77 -15.35 -0.81
N ALA A 48 -2.44 -15.48 -0.72
CA ALA A 48 -1.70 -15.11 0.48
C ALA A 48 -1.87 -13.62 0.85
N ALA A 49 -1.84 -12.72 -0.14
CA ALA A 49 -2.07 -11.29 0.08
C ALA A 49 -3.49 -11.01 0.60
N LEU A 50 -4.51 -11.70 0.06
CA LEU A 50 -5.89 -11.59 0.52
C LEU A 50 -6.08 -12.05 1.97
N ILE A 51 -5.40 -13.14 2.36
CA ILE A 51 -5.42 -13.66 3.74
C ILE A 51 -4.74 -12.68 4.71
N ILE A 52 -3.61 -12.08 4.32
CA ILE A 52 -2.85 -11.16 5.17
C ILE A 52 -3.56 -9.81 5.32
N ASP A 53 -3.94 -9.19 4.21
CA ASP A 53 -4.68 -7.93 4.20
C ASP A 53 -5.43 -7.73 2.87
N HIS A 54 -6.69 -8.15 2.83
CA HIS A 54 -7.58 -7.97 1.67
C HIS A 54 -7.74 -6.50 1.22
N ARG A 55 -7.45 -5.52 2.08
CA ARG A 55 -7.54 -4.10 1.72
C ARG A 55 -6.52 -3.75 0.64
N VAL A 56 -5.35 -4.38 0.64
CA VAL A 56 -4.31 -4.11 -0.37
C VAL A 56 -4.80 -4.40 -1.78
N VAL A 57 -5.55 -5.49 -1.95
CA VAL A 57 -6.13 -5.89 -3.24
C VAL A 57 -7.37 -5.06 -3.56
N THR A 58 -8.30 -4.91 -2.61
CA THR A 58 -9.55 -4.16 -2.85
C THR A 58 -9.32 -2.67 -3.08
N ASP A 59 -8.34 -2.04 -2.42
CA ASP A 59 -8.00 -0.64 -2.63
C ASP A 59 -7.42 -0.41 -4.03
N TYR A 60 -6.68 -1.38 -4.56
CA TYR A 60 -6.24 -1.36 -5.96
C TYR A 60 -7.42 -1.44 -6.94
N PHE A 61 -8.39 -2.33 -6.70
CA PHE A 61 -9.61 -2.40 -7.52
C PHE A 61 -10.51 -1.17 -7.39
N LYS A 62 -10.52 -0.50 -6.23
CA LYS A 62 -11.18 0.81 -6.11
C LYS A 62 -10.48 1.85 -6.98
N TRP A 63 -9.15 1.90 -6.91
CA TRP A 63 -8.35 2.80 -7.71
C TRP A 63 -8.53 2.57 -9.22
N ILE A 64 -8.52 1.32 -9.71
CA ILE A 64 -8.77 1.04 -11.14
C ILE A 64 -10.16 1.52 -11.57
N ARG A 65 -11.19 1.28 -10.75
CA ARG A 65 -12.56 1.72 -11.02
C ARG A 65 -12.65 3.24 -11.05
N ASP A 66 -11.93 3.92 -10.18
CA ASP A 66 -11.91 5.38 -10.13
C ASP A 66 -11.19 5.97 -11.35
N ILE A 67 -10.18 5.29 -11.90
CA ILE A 67 -9.58 5.64 -13.19
C ILE A 67 -10.61 5.49 -14.31
N PHE A 68 -11.30 4.35 -14.40
CA PHE A 68 -12.34 4.13 -15.41
C PHE A 68 -13.42 5.22 -15.37
N ARG A 69 -13.79 5.71 -14.17
CA ARG A 69 -14.77 6.80 -14.02
C ARG A 69 -14.26 8.16 -14.48
N ARG A 70 -12.94 8.39 -14.44
CA ARG A 70 -12.31 9.67 -14.83
C ARG A 70 -11.93 9.70 -16.29
N ASP A 71 -11.38 8.59 -16.79
CA ASP A 71 -10.91 8.42 -18.14
C ASP A 71 -11.04 6.93 -18.55
N ASN A 72 -11.98 6.67 -19.45
CA ASN A 72 -12.24 5.32 -19.96
C ASN A 72 -11.03 4.73 -20.70
N ILE A 73 -10.27 5.55 -21.44
CA ILE A 73 -9.12 5.08 -22.23
C ILE A 73 -7.99 4.67 -21.28
N ALA A 74 -7.68 5.53 -20.31
CA ALA A 74 -6.69 5.21 -19.29
C ALA A 74 -7.09 3.96 -18.49
N GLY A 75 -8.38 3.82 -18.16
CA GLY A 75 -8.91 2.63 -17.48
C GLY A 75 -8.64 1.34 -18.25
N VAL A 76 -8.94 1.33 -19.56
CA VAL A 76 -8.70 0.15 -20.43
C VAL A 76 -7.22 -0.17 -20.53
N ILE A 77 -6.36 0.83 -20.76
CA ILE A 77 -4.91 0.62 -20.86
C ILE A 77 -4.37 0.00 -19.57
N ILE A 78 -4.72 0.56 -18.42
CA ILE A 78 -4.26 0.03 -17.13
C ILE A 78 -4.86 -1.36 -16.88
N GLY A 79 -6.12 -1.59 -17.23
CA GLY A 79 -6.76 -2.91 -17.13
C GLY A 79 -6.00 -3.99 -17.91
N ILE A 80 -5.65 -3.72 -19.18
CA ILE A 80 -4.86 -4.64 -20.01
C ILE A 80 -3.46 -4.84 -19.41
N LEU A 81 -2.81 -3.75 -19.00
CA LEU A 81 -1.49 -3.80 -18.37
C LEU A 81 -1.52 -4.62 -17.08
N SER A 82 -2.65 -4.63 -16.37
CA SER A 82 -2.83 -5.39 -15.13
C SER A 82 -2.95 -6.89 -15.37
N VAL A 83 -3.61 -7.28 -16.46
CA VAL A 83 -3.71 -8.70 -16.85
C VAL A 83 -2.34 -9.23 -17.29
N ILE A 84 -1.62 -8.46 -18.12
CA ILE A 84 -0.28 -8.83 -18.58
C ILE A 84 0.73 -8.79 -17.41
N GLY A 85 0.64 -7.77 -16.57
CA GLY A 85 1.48 -7.57 -15.40
C GLY A 85 1.05 -8.34 -14.16
N PHE A 86 0.05 -9.23 -14.26
CA PHE A 86 -0.54 -9.94 -13.13
C PHE A 86 0.50 -10.64 -12.23
N PRO A 87 1.53 -11.34 -12.76
CA PRO A 87 2.55 -11.96 -11.92
C PRO A 87 3.27 -10.94 -11.05
N VAL A 88 3.64 -9.80 -11.62
CA VAL A 88 4.32 -8.69 -10.91
C VAL A 88 3.39 -8.05 -9.89
N LEU A 89 2.14 -7.79 -10.27
CA LEU A 89 1.11 -7.23 -9.39
C LEU A 89 0.85 -8.11 -8.17
N SER A 90 0.76 -9.42 -8.36
CA SER A 90 0.53 -10.36 -7.26
C SER A 90 1.69 -10.39 -6.26
N ALA A 91 2.93 -10.40 -6.74
CA ALA A 91 4.12 -10.27 -5.90
C ALA A 91 4.14 -8.93 -5.15
N TYR A 92 3.79 -7.83 -5.85
CA TYR A 92 3.66 -6.51 -5.24
C TYR A 92 2.60 -6.49 -4.12
N PHE A 93 1.42 -7.10 -4.34
CA PHE A 93 0.38 -7.18 -3.32
C PHE A 93 0.83 -7.96 -2.10
N LEU A 94 1.48 -9.11 -2.29
CA LEU A 94 2.01 -9.89 -1.17
C LEU A 94 3.05 -9.08 -0.39
N ALA A 95 4.02 -8.48 -1.08
CA ALA A 95 5.04 -7.65 -0.46
C ALA A 95 4.42 -6.50 0.33
N ARG A 96 3.48 -5.77 -0.27
CA ARG A 96 2.78 -4.66 0.40
C ARG A 96 1.96 -5.12 1.60
N ALA A 97 1.29 -6.27 1.51
CA ALA A 97 0.52 -6.84 2.61
C ALA A 97 1.42 -7.26 3.78
N LEU A 98 2.54 -7.91 3.50
CA LEU A 98 3.54 -8.29 4.51
C LEU A 98 4.13 -7.06 5.20
N LEU A 99 4.56 -6.06 4.42
CA LEU A 99 5.12 -4.81 4.96
C LEU A 99 4.09 -4.08 5.84
N LYS A 100 2.85 -3.93 5.38
CA LYS A 100 1.79 -3.28 6.14
C LYS A 100 1.49 -3.99 7.45
N LYS A 101 1.50 -5.33 7.46
CA LYS A 101 1.33 -6.12 8.69
C LYS A 101 2.45 -5.84 9.70
N GLN A 102 3.70 -5.74 9.24
CA GLN A 102 4.83 -5.44 10.13
C GLN A 102 4.77 -4.01 10.66
N VAL A 103 4.50 -3.03 9.79
CA VAL A 103 4.34 -1.63 10.21
C VAL A 103 3.20 -1.48 11.23
N LYS A 104 2.07 -2.16 11.04
CA LYS A 104 0.96 -2.13 12.00
C LYS A 104 1.36 -2.63 13.38
N LYS A 105 2.12 -3.72 13.46
CA LYS A 105 2.61 -4.28 14.73
C LYS A 105 3.53 -3.29 15.46
N VAL A 106 4.51 -2.73 14.75
CA VAL A 106 5.44 -1.76 15.32
C VAL A 106 4.70 -0.51 15.79
N LYS A 107 3.75 0.00 14.99
CA LYS A 107 2.91 1.13 15.38
C LYS A 107 2.10 0.84 16.62
N SER A 108 1.43 -0.32 16.69
CA SER A 108 0.63 -0.70 17.86
C SER A 108 1.48 -0.90 19.12
N GLU A 109 2.70 -1.40 18.98
CA GLU A 109 3.61 -1.53 20.11
C GLU A 109 4.14 -0.17 20.57
N TYR A 110 4.43 0.74 19.63
CA TYR A 110 4.84 2.10 19.95
C TYR A 110 3.70 2.92 20.57
N GLU A 111 2.48 2.79 20.08
CA GLU A 111 1.26 3.36 20.69
C GLU A 111 1.08 2.79 22.10
N ARG A 112 1.19 1.47 22.29
CA ARG A 112 1.06 0.84 23.61
C ARG A 112 2.19 1.18 24.59
N ARG A 113 3.38 1.56 24.10
CA ARG A 113 4.50 2.07 24.90
C ARG A 113 4.41 3.58 25.16
N ARG A 114 3.84 4.36 24.23
CA ARG A 114 3.54 5.79 24.44
C ARG A 114 2.38 5.98 25.41
N ASP A 115 1.33 5.18 25.26
CA ASP A 115 0.16 5.12 26.13
C ASP A 115 0.43 4.25 27.39
N GLY A 116 1.69 4.20 27.84
CA GLY A 116 2.12 3.49 29.03
C GLY A 116 1.61 4.14 30.32
N ASP A 117 0.28 4.17 30.51
CA ASP A 117 -0.46 4.30 31.77
C ASP A 117 -2.00 4.38 31.58
N LEU A 118 -2.55 4.00 30.42
CA LEU A 118 -4.01 3.94 30.26
C LEU A 118 -4.55 2.64 30.88
N VAL A 119 -4.83 2.75 32.18
CA VAL A 119 -5.78 1.90 32.92
C VAL A 119 -7.00 1.68 32.04
N GLU A 120 -7.40 0.41 31.87
CA GLU A 120 -8.68 0.04 31.29
C GLU A 120 -9.76 0.65 32.21
N TYR A 121 -10.31 1.79 31.81
CA TYR A 121 -11.44 2.38 32.52
C TYR A 121 -12.60 1.41 32.34
N GLU A 122 -12.86 0.61 33.37
CA GLU A 122 -14.15 -0.02 33.55
C GLU A 122 -15.16 1.14 33.64
N GLU A 123 -16.03 1.26 32.64
CA GLU A 123 -17.16 2.19 32.69
C GLU A 123 -18.06 1.74 33.85
N LEU A 124 -17.80 2.24 35.06
CA LEU A 124 -18.71 2.09 36.18
C LEU A 124 -20.00 2.78 35.79
N GLN A 125 -21.06 2.00 35.55
CA GLN A 125 -22.43 2.50 35.45
C GLN A 125 -22.71 3.30 36.72
N THR A 126 -22.52 4.60 36.62
CA THR A 126 -22.82 5.52 37.70
C THR A 126 -24.26 5.93 37.48
N ASP A 127 -25.16 5.22 38.13
CA ASP A 127 -26.50 5.72 38.42
C ASP A 127 -26.32 6.95 39.31
N PHE A 128 -26.06 8.10 38.69
CA PHE A 128 -26.07 9.38 39.36
C PHE A 128 -27.52 9.66 39.77
N PRO A 129 -27.85 9.73 41.08
CA PRO A 129 -29.13 10.28 41.47
C PRO A 129 -29.20 11.72 40.94
N PRO A 130 -30.33 12.15 40.35
CA PRO A 130 -30.44 13.47 39.75
C PRO A 130 -30.06 14.54 40.78
N ARG A 131 -29.21 15.49 40.34
CA ARG A 131 -28.81 16.67 41.14
C ARG A 131 -30.05 17.31 41.71
N GLN A 132 -30.19 17.30 43.03
CA GLN A 132 -31.13 18.18 43.71
C GLN A 132 -30.61 19.61 43.51
N THR A 133 -31.23 20.34 42.58
CA THR A 133 -31.06 21.79 42.48
C THR A 133 -31.48 22.40 43.80
N ARG A 134 -30.49 22.79 44.61
CA ARG A 134 -30.69 23.61 45.79
C ARG A 134 -31.31 24.93 45.32
N LYS A 135 -32.61 25.11 45.56
CA LYS A 135 -33.25 26.42 45.47
C LYS A 135 -32.62 27.32 46.53
N GLU A 136 -31.58 28.04 46.17
CA GLU A 136 -31.22 29.28 46.84
C GLU A 136 -31.81 30.42 46.05
N GLU A 137 -33.01 30.83 46.43
CA GLU A 137 -33.53 32.15 46.13
C GLU A 137 -33.84 32.81 47.48
N LYS A 138 -32.80 33.32 48.12
CA LYS A 138 -32.98 34.34 49.15
C LYS A 138 -33.00 35.66 48.39
N SER A 139 -34.19 36.12 48.01
CA SER A 139 -34.39 37.51 47.63
C SER A 139 -34.05 38.35 48.85
N ILE A 140 -32.89 39.02 48.82
CA ILE A 140 -32.61 40.11 49.75
C ILE A 140 -33.60 41.21 49.36
N ASN A 141 -34.49 41.57 50.29
CA ASN A 141 -35.40 42.68 50.08
C ASN A 141 -34.61 43.97 50.26
N ASP A 142 -34.64 44.85 49.26
CA ASP A 142 -33.91 46.14 49.28
C ASP A 142 -34.47 47.13 50.33
N ASP A 143 -35.56 46.77 51.03
CA ASP A 143 -36.20 47.59 52.06
C ASP A 143 -35.43 47.62 53.41
N ASP A 144 -34.46 46.73 53.65
CA ASP A 144 -33.68 46.71 54.89
C ASP A 144 -32.44 47.64 54.86
N LEU A 145 -32.23 48.39 53.76
CA LEU A 145 -31.09 49.30 53.61
C LEU A 145 -31.42 50.79 53.91
N VAL A 146 -32.66 51.09 54.31
CA VAL A 146 -33.07 52.47 54.67
C VAL A 146 -33.84 52.46 55.98
N ARG A 147 -33.13 52.30 57.10
CA ARG A 147 -33.58 52.79 58.41
C ARG A 147 -32.41 53.08 59.34
#